data_AF-A0A0G1XPU2-F1
#
_entry.id   AF-A0A0G1XPU2-F1
#
_cell.length_a   1.000
_cell.length_b   1.000
_cell.length_c   1.000
_cell.angle_alpha   90.00
_cell.angle_beta   90.00
_cell.angle_gamma   90.00
#
_symmetry.space_group_name_H-M   'P 1'
#
loop_
_entity.id
_entity.type
_entity.pdbx_description
1 polymer ?
#
loop_
_entity_poly.entity_id
_entity_poly.type
_entity_poly.pdbx_seq_one_letter_code
_entity_poly.pdbx_strand_id
1 'polypeptide(L)'
;MRPDIMAEEHKSISEREQEILAFWEQQKIFQKSLSQKAPKGNFVFFEGPPTANGKPGIHHAEARAFKDIIPRFRTMQGYRVERKGGWDTHGLPVELEVEKQLGFKSKKEIEEYGIAKFNAKCKESVWTYLKDWQEFTRRLGFWVDLENAYVTYKPEYVESLWWVIKQIWDKGLLYQDYRVTPHCPRCGTSLSSHELAQGYAEVKDLAVSAKFKIKGKNNEYFVAWTTTPWTLPANVALAVGTSIAYVKVKQGEDYLWLAKARSEVIGEGEVVEEVLGEKLVGMEYEPLYPFVHDAINGTEQEGKKAWYVASADFVTTTDGTGIVHTAVMYGADDFELGTKIGLPKYHLVKLDGTFVDKAGFLAGRLVTDEGVAIDIIKDLAHRGLLIKKEKYEHSYPHCWRCKSKIIYYAKDSWYIKMSTLREKMIKENKKIHWEPEHIQEGRFGEWLREVKDWAFSRERYWGTPLPIWVCKKCGEKKCVGSFQELKDASSDPSVVSSPSFDPHRPTVDEIVLKCEKCGGEAKRVPDVCDVWFDSGCMPYAQWHYPFENKAKIDPPSPRLRGTGKGEAYPADYISEAIDQTRGWFYTLL
;
A
#
# COMPACT_ATOMS: atom_id res chain seq x y z
N MET A 1 30.37 -65.92 -33.78
CA MET A 1 30.47 -64.67 -32.99
C MET A 1 30.14 -63.51 -33.91
N ARG A 2 28.91 -63.00 -33.83
CA ARG A 2 28.58 -61.65 -34.31
C ARG A 2 28.70 -60.73 -33.07
N PRO A 3 29.40 -59.59 -33.14
CA PRO A 3 29.45 -58.69 -32.01
C PRO A 3 28.04 -58.17 -31.73
N ASP A 4 27.59 -58.30 -30.49
CA ASP A 4 26.39 -57.63 -30.00
C ASP A 4 26.52 -56.13 -30.26
N ILE A 5 25.73 -55.62 -31.20
CA ILE A 5 25.47 -54.19 -31.32
C ILE A 5 24.61 -53.87 -30.11
N MET A 6 25.24 -53.41 -29.02
CA MET A 6 24.53 -52.87 -27.88
C MET A 6 23.62 -51.77 -28.40
N ALA A 7 22.30 -51.93 -28.24
CA ALA A 7 21.34 -50.89 -28.54
C ALA A 7 21.72 -49.65 -27.69
N GLU A 8 22.01 -48.53 -28.35
CA GLU A 8 22.10 -47.24 -27.64
C GLU A 8 20.77 -47.02 -26.92
N GLU A 9 20.80 -47.03 -25.58
CA GLU A 9 19.64 -46.60 -24.79
C GLU A 9 19.31 -45.16 -25.19
N HIS A 10 18.19 -44.98 -25.90
CA HIS A 10 17.69 -43.66 -26.27
C HIS A 10 17.26 -42.92 -24.99
N LYS A 11 18.17 -42.12 -24.44
CA LYS A 11 17.89 -41.24 -23.30
C LYS A 11 16.74 -40.28 -23.62
N SER A 12 15.83 -40.12 -22.67
CA SER A 12 14.74 -39.14 -22.75
C SER A 12 15.27 -37.70 -22.79
N ILE A 13 14.41 -36.75 -23.17
CA ILE A 13 14.74 -35.31 -23.10
C ILE A 13 15.15 -34.92 -21.68
N SER A 14 14.40 -35.36 -20.66
CA SER A 14 14.68 -35.00 -19.27
C SER A 14 16.01 -35.55 -18.77
N GLU A 15 16.39 -36.78 -19.13
CA GLU A 15 17.69 -37.36 -18.74
C GLU A 15 18.84 -36.60 -19.38
N ARG A 16 18.72 -36.24 -20.68
CA ARG A 16 19.73 -35.43 -21.37
C ARG A 16 19.88 -34.04 -20.76
N GLU A 17 18.78 -33.40 -20.38
CA GLU A 17 18.83 -32.11 -19.67
C GLU A 17 19.55 -32.21 -18.32
N GLN A 18 19.29 -33.27 -17.54
CA GLN A 18 19.98 -33.49 -16.26
C GLN A 18 21.49 -33.68 -16.44
N GLU A 19 21.91 -34.42 -17.48
CA GLU A 19 23.33 -34.57 -17.82
C GLU A 19 23.98 -33.24 -18.21
N ILE A 20 23.28 -32.41 -18.98
CA ILE A 20 23.75 -31.07 -19.36
C ILE A 20 23.87 -30.15 -18.13
N LEU A 21 22.89 -30.19 -17.21
CA LEU A 21 22.95 -29.42 -15.96
C LEU A 21 24.16 -29.83 -15.11
N ALA A 22 24.37 -31.13 -14.93
CA ALA A 22 25.53 -31.65 -14.20
C ALA A 22 26.86 -31.22 -14.86
N PHE A 23 26.94 -31.29 -16.19
CA PHE A 23 28.10 -30.81 -16.95
C PHE A 23 28.35 -29.31 -16.73
N TRP A 24 27.31 -28.47 -16.81
CA TRP A 24 27.43 -27.03 -16.60
C TRP A 24 27.98 -26.67 -15.23
N GLU A 25 27.55 -27.38 -14.19
CA GLU A 25 27.99 -27.15 -12.82
C GLU A 25 29.42 -27.63 -12.57
N GLN A 26 29.72 -28.88 -12.95
CA GLN A 26 31.06 -29.45 -12.79
C GLN A 26 32.11 -28.60 -13.50
N GLN A 27 31.77 -28.08 -14.68
CA GLN A 27 32.66 -27.25 -15.49
C GLN A 27 32.54 -25.74 -15.18
N LYS A 28 31.69 -25.33 -14.23
CA LYS A 28 31.45 -23.92 -13.87
C LYS A 28 31.18 -23.04 -15.10
N ILE A 29 30.34 -23.51 -16.01
CA ILE A 29 30.11 -22.88 -17.32
C ILE A 29 29.54 -21.47 -17.17
N PHE A 30 28.62 -21.26 -16.21
CA PHE A 30 28.10 -19.91 -15.94
C PHE A 30 29.21 -18.94 -15.52
N GLN A 31 30.04 -19.30 -14.54
CA GLN A 31 31.14 -18.46 -14.08
C GLN A 31 32.19 -18.24 -15.17
N LYS A 32 32.49 -19.27 -15.98
CA LYS A 32 33.35 -19.14 -17.16
C LYS A 32 32.77 -18.15 -18.18
N SER A 33 31.44 -18.07 -18.34
CA SER A 33 30.82 -17.10 -19.23
C SER A 33 31.01 -15.65 -18.75
N LEU A 34 31.04 -15.42 -17.43
CA LEU A 34 31.27 -14.09 -16.84
C LEU A 34 32.75 -13.65 -16.94
N SER A 35 33.69 -14.60 -16.87
CA SER A 35 35.13 -14.33 -16.92
C SER A 35 35.68 -14.15 -18.34
N GLN A 36 34.88 -14.42 -19.38
CA GLN A 36 35.28 -14.16 -20.76
C GLN A 36 35.53 -12.66 -21.03
N LYS A 37 36.29 -12.37 -22.09
CA LYS A 37 36.48 -11.00 -22.58
C LYS A 37 35.13 -10.45 -23.02
N ALA A 38 34.80 -9.25 -22.55
CA ALA A 38 33.58 -8.54 -22.90
C ALA A 38 33.92 -7.29 -23.72
N PRO A 39 34.21 -7.44 -25.03
CA PRO A 39 34.63 -6.31 -25.88
C PRO A 39 33.57 -5.21 -26.01
N LYS A 40 32.29 -5.52 -25.71
CA LYS A 40 31.20 -4.53 -25.70
C LYS A 40 30.88 -3.97 -24.32
N GLY A 41 31.66 -4.32 -23.30
CA GLY A 41 31.48 -3.87 -21.92
C GLY A 41 30.38 -4.65 -21.18
N ASN A 42 29.81 -4.01 -20.16
CA ASN A 42 28.76 -4.60 -19.33
C ASN A 42 27.37 -4.39 -19.96
N PHE A 43 26.49 -5.34 -19.73
CA PHE A 43 25.04 -5.21 -19.92
C PHE A 43 24.39 -5.53 -18.57
N VAL A 44 23.75 -4.53 -17.97
CA VAL A 44 23.26 -4.60 -16.59
C VAL A 44 21.85 -5.18 -16.57
N PHE A 45 21.68 -6.27 -15.84
CA PHE A 45 20.41 -6.96 -15.65
C PHE A 45 19.99 -6.92 -14.18
N PHE A 46 18.72 -6.57 -13.92
CA PHE A 46 18.12 -6.67 -12.59
C PHE A 46 17.02 -7.74 -12.58
N GLU A 47 17.07 -8.62 -11.57
CA GLU A 47 15.98 -9.55 -11.25
C GLU A 47 15.13 -8.95 -10.11
N GLY A 48 13.82 -8.81 -10.32
CA GLY A 48 12.89 -8.50 -9.24
C GLY A 48 12.93 -9.61 -8.18
N PRO A 49 13.18 -9.28 -6.90
CA PRO A 49 13.39 -10.28 -5.86
C PRO A 49 12.09 -11.02 -5.54
N PRO A 50 12.01 -12.35 -5.71
CA PRO A 50 10.86 -13.11 -5.21
C PRO A 50 10.84 -13.16 -3.68
N THR A 51 9.64 -13.29 -3.11
CA THR A 51 9.48 -13.66 -1.70
C THR A 51 9.60 -15.19 -1.55
N ALA A 52 10.55 -15.67 -0.75
CA ALA A 52 10.77 -17.11 -0.53
C ALA A 52 9.83 -17.74 0.52
N ASN A 53 8.69 -17.11 0.80
CA ASN A 53 7.67 -17.59 1.74
C ASN A 53 6.65 -18.55 1.10
N GLY A 54 6.83 -18.93 -0.17
CA GLY A 54 6.00 -19.90 -0.87
C GLY A 54 6.79 -20.67 -1.92
N LYS A 55 6.22 -21.78 -2.40
CA LYS A 55 6.81 -22.59 -3.49
C LYS A 55 6.79 -21.83 -4.82
N PRO A 56 7.79 -22.05 -5.70
CA PRO A 56 7.75 -21.49 -7.04
C PRO A 56 6.61 -22.12 -7.87
N GLY A 57 5.93 -21.32 -8.71
CA GLY A 57 4.90 -21.77 -9.65
C GLY A 57 5.22 -21.41 -11.11
N ILE A 58 4.31 -21.78 -12.02
CA ILE A 58 4.49 -21.61 -13.47
C ILE A 58 4.70 -20.15 -13.90
N HIS A 59 4.07 -19.20 -13.22
CA HIS A 59 4.25 -17.77 -13.45
C HIS A 59 5.70 -17.32 -13.21
N HIS A 60 6.44 -17.97 -12.30
CA HIS A 60 7.87 -17.71 -12.11
C HIS A 60 8.72 -18.29 -13.25
N ALA A 61 8.30 -19.40 -13.87
CA ALA A 61 9.03 -20.00 -14.98
C ALA A 61 8.96 -19.10 -16.23
N GLU A 62 7.77 -18.56 -16.52
CA GLU A 62 7.57 -17.64 -17.65
C GLU A 62 8.45 -16.40 -17.51
N ALA A 63 8.38 -15.70 -16.37
CA ALA A 63 9.22 -14.53 -16.13
C ALA A 63 10.71 -14.86 -16.24
N ARG A 64 11.15 -16.01 -15.69
CA ARG A 64 12.55 -16.44 -15.73
C ARG A 64 13.03 -16.84 -17.12
N ALA A 65 12.17 -17.35 -17.99
CA ALA A 65 12.54 -17.64 -19.37
C ALA A 65 13.00 -16.37 -20.10
N PHE A 66 12.24 -15.27 -19.98
CA PHE A 66 12.62 -13.97 -20.55
C PHE A 66 13.86 -13.37 -19.88
N LYS A 67 14.00 -13.55 -18.54
CA LYS A 67 15.17 -13.11 -17.78
C LYS A 67 16.43 -13.94 -18.06
N ASP A 68 16.34 -15.12 -18.66
CA ASP A 68 17.50 -15.94 -19.00
C ASP A 68 17.93 -15.78 -20.45
N ILE A 69 16.96 -15.82 -21.39
CA ILE A 69 17.20 -15.79 -22.83
C ILE A 69 17.95 -14.51 -23.23
N ILE A 70 17.49 -13.34 -22.75
CA ILE A 70 18.07 -12.05 -23.13
C ILE A 70 19.50 -11.90 -22.58
N PRO A 71 19.80 -12.13 -21.29
CA PRO A 71 21.17 -12.17 -20.79
C PRO A 71 22.08 -13.14 -21.53
N ARG A 72 21.63 -14.37 -21.84
CA ARG A 72 22.44 -15.33 -22.63
C ARG A 72 22.77 -14.79 -24.00
N PHE A 73 21.77 -14.27 -24.71
CA PHE A 73 21.94 -13.66 -26.02
C PHE A 73 22.96 -12.52 -25.98
N ARG A 74 22.86 -11.63 -24.97
CA ARG A 74 23.82 -10.53 -24.80
C ARG A 74 25.23 -11.01 -24.46
N THR A 75 25.37 -12.05 -23.63
CA THR A 75 26.68 -12.69 -23.40
C THR A 75 27.29 -13.19 -24.71
N MET A 76 26.51 -13.87 -25.55
CA MET A 76 26.97 -14.36 -26.87
C MET A 76 27.35 -13.24 -27.84
N GLN A 77 26.83 -12.02 -27.64
CA GLN A 77 27.18 -10.84 -28.44
C GLN A 77 28.44 -10.10 -27.96
N GLY A 78 29.11 -10.58 -26.91
CA GLY A 78 30.35 -10.00 -26.38
C GLY A 78 30.16 -9.01 -25.23
N TYR A 79 29.01 -9.05 -24.54
CA TYR A 79 28.79 -8.32 -23.29
C TYR A 79 29.09 -9.19 -22.06
N ARG A 80 29.54 -8.57 -20.97
CA ARG A 80 29.50 -9.18 -19.65
C ARG A 80 28.13 -8.91 -19.02
N VAL A 81 27.45 -9.96 -18.59
CA VAL A 81 26.12 -9.85 -17.98
C VAL A 81 26.16 -10.49 -16.60
N GLU A 82 26.49 -9.70 -15.57
CA GLU A 82 26.38 -10.15 -14.18
C GLU A 82 24.89 -10.36 -13.84
N ARG A 83 24.58 -11.49 -13.19
CA ARG A 83 23.20 -11.89 -12.87
C ARG A 83 23.17 -12.28 -11.41
N LYS A 84 22.69 -11.37 -10.57
CA LYS A 84 22.63 -11.54 -9.12
C LYS A 84 21.16 -11.69 -8.71
N GLY A 85 20.86 -12.81 -8.06
CA GLY A 85 19.53 -13.03 -7.50
C GLY A 85 19.34 -12.26 -6.21
N GLY A 86 18.12 -12.28 -5.70
CA GLY A 86 17.84 -11.74 -4.37
C GLY A 86 16.50 -12.19 -3.82
N TRP A 87 16.29 -11.91 -2.55
CA TRP A 87 15.13 -12.36 -1.80
C TRP A 87 14.46 -11.18 -1.12
N ASP A 88 13.18 -10.99 -1.42
CA ASP A 88 12.34 -10.06 -0.69
C ASP A 88 11.81 -10.76 0.55
N THR A 89 12.21 -10.27 1.72
CA THR A 89 12.06 -10.99 2.99
C THR A 89 11.26 -10.24 4.01
N HIS A 90 10.66 -9.10 3.66
CA HIS A 90 9.92 -8.23 4.59
C HIS A 90 8.42 -8.15 4.29
N GLY A 91 7.70 -7.48 5.19
CA GLY A 91 6.36 -6.97 4.97
C GLY A 91 5.23 -7.99 5.11
N LEU A 92 4.03 -7.52 4.76
CA LEU A 92 2.77 -8.26 4.87
C LEU A 92 2.80 -9.66 4.22
N PRO A 93 3.46 -9.89 3.07
CA PRO A 93 3.54 -11.23 2.49
C PRO A 93 4.10 -12.26 3.47
N VAL A 94 5.19 -11.93 4.18
CA VAL A 94 5.85 -12.82 5.13
C VAL A 94 5.05 -12.93 6.42
N GLU A 95 4.65 -11.79 7.00
CA GLU A 95 3.92 -11.76 8.26
C GLU A 95 2.62 -12.56 8.20
N LEU A 96 1.84 -12.44 7.12
CA LEU A 96 0.56 -13.14 6.99
C LEU A 96 0.75 -14.66 6.88
N GLU A 97 1.86 -15.13 6.33
CA GLU A 97 2.15 -16.57 6.29
C GLU A 97 2.49 -17.10 7.68
N VAL A 98 3.29 -16.34 8.45
CA VAL A 98 3.58 -16.67 9.85
C VAL A 98 2.32 -16.58 10.72
N GLU A 99 1.45 -15.59 10.50
CA GLU A 99 0.15 -15.49 11.18
C GLU A 99 -0.68 -16.75 10.94
N LYS A 100 -0.76 -17.27 9.70
CA LYS A 100 -1.48 -18.52 9.41
C LYS A 100 -0.86 -19.72 10.14
N GLN A 101 0.47 -19.84 10.14
CA GLN A 101 1.17 -20.93 10.83
C GLN A 101 0.91 -20.92 12.34
N LEU A 102 0.82 -19.73 12.94
CA LEU A 102 0.55 -19.53 14.36
C LEU A 102 -0.95 -19.48 14.70
N GLY A 103 -1.82 -19.45 13.70
CA GLY A 103 -3.27 -19.34 13.87
C GLY A 103 -3.77 -17.94 14.26
N PHE A 104 -2.94 -16.90 14.13
CA PHE A 104 -3.29 -15.54 14.51
C PHE A 104 -4.27 -14.89 13.53
N LYS A 105 -5.20 -14.12 14.08
CA LYS A 105 -6.29 -13.44 13.37
C LYS A 105 -6.29 -11.93 13.58
N SER A 106 -5.40 -11.40 14.41
CA SER A 106 -5.36 -10.00 14.76
C SER A 106 -3.96 -9.52 15.12
N LYS A 107 -3.76 -8.20 15.05
CA LYS A 107 -2.53 -7.57 15.56
C LYS A 107 -2.32 -7.79 17.05
N LYS A 108 -3.40 -7.84 17.83
CA LYS A 108 -3.36 -8.00 19.27
C LYS A 108 -2.73 -9.35 19.67
N GLU A 109 -3.07 -10.43 18.97
CA GLU A 109 -2.46 -11.75 19.23
C GLU A 109 -0.95 -11.75 18.95
N ILE A 110 -0.48 -10.98 17.96
CA ILE A 110 0.96 -10.82 17.69
C ILE A 110 1.65 -10.08 18.83
N GLU A 111 1.03 -9.00 19.32
CA GLU A 111 1.56 -8.20 20.44
C GLU A 111 1.61 -9.03 21.72
N GLU A 112 0.56 -9.83 22.00
CA GLU A 112 0.50 -10.77 23.14
C GLU A 112 1.54 -11.90 23.03
N TYR A 113 1.79 -12.42 21.82
CA TYR A 113 2.84 -13.40 21.57
C TYR A 113 4.25 -12.81 21.78
N GLY A 114 4.41 -11.52 21.46
CA GLY A 114 5.62 -10.75 21.59
C GLY A 114 6.30 -10.51 20.24
N ILE A 115 6.58 -9.23 19.94
CA ILE A 115 7.13 -8.79 18.64
C ILE A 115 8.45 -9.48 18.31
N ALA A 116 9.37 -9.61 19.28
CA ALA A 116 10.66 -10.29 19.07
C ALA A 116 10.50 -11.73 18.59
N LYS A 117 9.58 -12.49 19.22
CA LYS A 117 9.32 -13.89 18.84
C LYS A 117 8.67 -13.99 17.47
N PHE A 118 7.73 -13.10 17.18
CA PHE A 118 7.06 -13.04 15.88
C PHE A 118 8.03 -12.71 14.75
N ASN A 119 8.89 -11.71 14.92
CA ASN A 119 9.89 -11.32 13.93
C ASN A 119 10.96 -12.41 13.74
N ALA A 120 11.37 -13.11 14.80
CA ALA A 120 12.23 -14.28 14.69
C ALA A 120 11.59 -15.37 13.81
N LYS A 121 10.29 -15.64 13.99
CA LYS A 121 9.55 -16.59 13.14
C LYS A 121 9.44 -16.13 11.68
N CYS A 122 9.27 -14.82 11.43
CA CYS A 122 9.30 -14.27 10.08
C CYS A 122 10.67 -14.43 9.42
N LYS A 123 11.75 -14.19 10.16
CA LYS A 123 13.13 -14.40 9.69
C LYS A 123 13.44 -15.86 9.40
N GLU A 124 12.86 -16.81 10.15
CA GLU A 124 12.96 -18.24 9.87
C GLU A 124 12.12 -18.64 8.63
N SER A 125 10.90 -18.12 8.52
CA SER A 125 9.93 -18.58 7.52
C SER A 125 10.37 -18.31 6.09
N VAL A 126 11.09 -17.20 5.84
CA VAL A 126 11.58 -16.83 4.49
C VAL A 126 12.57 -17.85 3.91
N TRP A 127 13.16 -18.73 4.72
CA TRP A 127 14.08 -19.76 4.24
C TRP A 127 13.43 -21.12 4.01
N THR A 128 12.14 -21.24 4.36
CA THR A 128 11.39 -22.52 4.33
C THR A 128 11.40 -23.16 2.95
N TYR A 129 11.25 -22.36 1.89
CA TYR A 129 11.16 -22.84 0.52
C TYR A 129 12.44 -22.61 -0.30
N LEU A 130 13.55 -22.21 0.33
CA LEU A 130 14.79 -21.89 -0.40
C LEU A 130 15.27 -23.05 -1.28
N LYS A 131 15.23 -24.29 -0.76
CA LYS A 131 15.63 -25.48 -1.51
C LYS A 131 14.73 -25.72 -2.74
N ASP A 132 13.41 -25.55 -2.57
CA ASP A 132 12.46 -25.68 -3.69
C ASP A 132 12.76 -24.64 -4.78
N TRP A 133 13.08 -23.40 -4.38
CA TRP A 133 13.47 -22.35 -5.32
C TRP A 133 14.81 -22.61 -6.00
N GLN A 134 15.82 -23.11 -5.26
CA GLN A 134 17.12 -23.46 -5.83
C GLN A 134 16.98 -24.57 -6.87
N GLU A 135 16.23 -25.63 -6.54
CA GLU A 135 16.00 -26.74 -7.48
C GLU A 135 15.18 -26.29 -8.68
N PHE A 136 14.14 -25.48 -8.49
CA PHE A 136 13.37 -24.90 -9.59
C PHE A 136 14.23 -24.02 -10.52
N THR A 137 15.09 -23.18 -9.94
CA THR A 137 16.04 -22.33 -10.70
C THR A 137 17.00 -23.18 -11.52
N ARG A 138 17.61 -24.18 -10.87
CA ARG A 138 18.54 -25.14 -11.47
C ARG A 138 17.87 -25.89 -12.62
N ARG A 139 16.69 -26.46 -12.38
CA ARG A 139 15.99 -27.31 -13.34
C ARG A 139 15.50 -26.56 -14.58
N LEU A 140 15.15 -25.27 -14.44
CA LEU A 140 14.86 -24.38 -15.56
C LEU A 140 16.09 -24.00 -16.38
N GLY A 141 17.30 -24.23 -15.86
CA GLY A 141 18.53 -23.75 -16.48
C GLY A 141 18.70 -22.23 -16.40
N PHE A 142 18.00 -21.54 -15.49
CA PHE A 142 18.14 -20.10 -15.31
C PHE A 142 19.48 -19.79 -14.63
N TRP A 143 20.44 -19.23 -15.37
CA TRP A 143 21.76 -18.90 -14.83
C TRP A 143 21.71 -17.60 -14.04
N VAL A 144 21.80 -17.71 -12.73
CA VAL A 144 21.82 -16.58 -11.79
C VAL A 144 22.65 -16.95 -10.54
N ASP A 145 23.36 -15.99 -9.98
CA ASP A 145 24.09 -16.14 -8.73
C ASP A 145 23.12 -16.08 -7.54
N LEU A 146 22.83 -17.26 -6.97
CA LEU A 146 22.07 -17.42 -5.74
C LEU A 146 22.95 -17.58 -4.49
N GLU A 147 24.26 -17.83 -4.67
CA GLU A 147 25.21 -17.97 -3.56
C GLU A 147 25.46 -16.62 -2.91
N ASN A 148 25.63 -15.57 -3.73
CA ASN A 148 25.80 -14.20 -3.29
C ASN A 148 24.50 -13.37 -3.39
N ALA A 149 23.33 -14.03 -3.33
CA ALA A 149 22.05 -13.34 -3.41
C ALA A 149 21.91 -12.27 -2.32
N TYR A 150 21.36 -11.10 -2.69
CA TYR A 150 21.02 -10.08 -1.70
C TYR A 150 19.74 -10.48 -0.94
N VAL A 151 19.60 -10.00 0.28
CA VAL A 151 18.48 -10.34 1.18
C VAL A 151 18.03 -9.06 1.86
N THR A 152 16.75 -8.69 1.75
CA THR A 152 16.29 -7.37 2.18
C THR A 152 16.41 -7.12 3.70
N TYR A 153 16.33 -8.16 4.54
CA TYR A 153 16.52 -8.00 5.99
C TYR A 153 17.99 -7.84 6.42
N LYS A 154 18.98 -8.01 5.54
CA LYS A 154 20.38 -7.90 5.96
C LYS A 154 20.69 -6.46 6.42
N PRO A 155 21.47 -6.26 7.50
CA PRO A 155 21.76 -4.93 8.03
C PRO A 155 22.29 -3.95 6.98
N GLU A 156 23.19 -4.38 6.10
CA GLU A 156 23.79 -3.54 5.05
C GLU A 156 22.75 -3.07 4.03
N TYR A 157 21.76 -3.91 3.74
CA TYR A 157 20.64 -3.56 2.88
C TYR A 157 19.76 -2.51 3.57
N VAL A 158 19.39 -2.75 4.82
CA VAL A 158 18.59 -1.83 5.65
C VAL A 158 19.27 -0.46 5.83
N GLU A 159 20.59 -0.42 6.04
CA GLU A 159 21.35 0.83 6.16
C GLU A 159 21.28 1.65 4.87
N SER A 160 21.37 0.99 3.72
CA SER A 160 21.22 1.64 2.41
C SER A 160 19.81 2.21 2.22
N LEU A 161 18.77 1.50 2.69
CA LEU A 161 17.39 2.00 2.69
C LEU A 161 17.25 3.23 3.59
N TRP A 162 17.86 3.24 4.78
CA TRP A 162 17.88 4.41 5.66
C TRP A 162 18.57 5.60 5.00
N TRP A 163 19.66 5.37 4.27
CA TRP A 163 20.28 6.42 3.47
C TRP A 163 19.33 6.98 2.42
N VAL A 164 18.61 6.13 1.66
CA VAL A 164 17.62 6.60 0.66
C VAL A 164 16.52 7.40 1.35
N ILE A 165 15.99 6.93 2.48
CA ILE A 165 14.97 7.66 3.26
C ILE A 165 15.51 9.03 3.70
N LYS A 166 16.75 9.10 4.16
CA LYS A 166 17.40 10.37 4.52
C LYS A 166 17.51 11.31 3.33
N GLN A 167 17.81 10.82 2.13
CA GLN A 167 17.81 11.64 0.92
C GLN A 167 16.41 12.18 0.56
N ILE A 168 15.36 11.39 0.77
CA ILE A 168 13.97 11.82 0.55
C ILE A 168 13.57 12.86 1.61
N TRP A 169 13.95 12.64 2.87
CA TRP A 169 13.75 13.56 3.98
C TRP A 169 14.43 14.91 3.75
N ASP A 170 15.71 14.91 3.38
CA ASP A 170 16.50 16.13 3.16
C ASP A 170 15.99 16.96 1.98
N LYS A 171 15.31 16.33 1.01
CA LYS A 171 14.63 16.99 -0.10
C LYS A 171 13.24 17.52 0.27
N GLY A 172 12.79 17.35 1.52
CA GLY A 172 11.46 17.78 1.97
C GLY A 172 10.28 17.00 1.38
N LEU A 173 10.56 15.80 0.85
CA LEU A 173 9.58 14.94 0.19
C LEU A 173 8.90 13.96 1.15
N LEU A 174 9.55 13.59 2.25
CA LEU A 174 8.95 12.74 3.29
C LEU A 174 8.27 13.62 4.35
N TYR A 175 7.00 13.37 4.61
CA TYR A 175 6.22 14.15 5.57
C TYR A 175 5.16 13.30 6.26
N GLN A 176 4.72 13.75 7.43
CA GLN A 176 3.60 13.17 8.16
C GLN A 176 2.36 14.02 7.91
N ASP A 177 1.23 13.37 7.74
CA ASP A 177 -0.05 14.04 7.57
C ASP A 177 -1.19 13.23 8.16
N TYR A 178 -2.27 13.92 8.55
CA TYR A 178 -3.49 13.33 9.08
C TYR A 178 -4.58 13.41 8.02
N ARG A 179 -4.81 12.31 7.30
CA ARG A 179 -5.80 12.24 6.21
C ARG A 179 -6.49 10.89 6.16
N VAL A 180 -7.56 10.81 5.37
CA VAL A 180 -8.22 9.55 5.05
C VAL A 180 -7.32 8.71 4.14
N THR A 181 -6.99 7.50 4.60
CA THR A 181 -6.17 6.54 3.86
C THR A 181 -6.88 5.19 3.76
N PRO A 182 -6.65 4.41 2.69
CA PRO A 182 -7.09 3.03 2.63
C PRO A 182 -6.48 2.22 3.79
N HIS A 183 -7.32 1.53 4.53
CA HIS A 183 -6.94 0.79 5.74
C HIS A 183 -7.50 -0.64 5.70
N CYS A 184 -6.64 -1.62 5.94
CA CYS A 184 -7.07 -3.00 6.11
C CYS A 184 -7.33 -3.25 7.61
N PRO A 185 -8.60 -3.41 8.05
CA PRO A 185 -8.91 -3.60 9.48
C PRO A 185 -8.34 -4.92 10.02
N ARG A 186 -8.31 -5.99 9.20
CA ARG A 186 -7.72 -7.28 9.58
C ARG A 186 -6.21 -7.22 9.75
N CYS A 187 -5.50 -6.53 8.87
CA CYS A 187 -4.06 -6.35 8.97
C CYS A 187 -3.68 -5.19 9.89
N GLY A 188 -4.63 -4.31 10.24
CA GLY A 188 -4.42 -3.11 11.06
C GLY A 188 -3.32 -2.20 10.52
N THR A 189 -3.27 -1.97 9.21
CA THR A 189 -2.28 -1.09 8.55
C THR A 189 -2.85 -0.31 7.38
N SER A 190 -2.25 0.85 7.07
CA SER A 190 -2.48 1.58 5.81
C SER A 190 -2.01 0.79 4.59
N LEU A 191 -2.63 1.03 3.43
CA LEU A 191 -2.18 0.56 2.12
C LEU A 191 -1.93 1.75 1.18
N SER A 192 -0.96 1.59 0.29
CA SER A 192 -0.66 2.53 -0.79
C SER A 192 -1.66 2.44 -1.95
N SER A 193 -1.66 3.43 -2.84
CA SER A 193 -2.52 3.44 -4.03
C SER A 193 -2.22 2.27 -4.97
N HIS A 194 -0.94 1.90 -5.13
CA HIS A 194 -0.53 0.82 -6.01
C HIS A 194 -0.83 -0.57 -5.42
N GLU A 195 -0.81 -0.73 -4.10
CA GLU A 195 -1.36 -1.94 -3.45
C GLU A 195 -2.89 -2.01 -3.59
N LEU A 196 -3.58 -0.88 -3.45
CA LEU A 196 -5.04 -0.82 -3.59
C LEU A 196 -5.48 -1.21 -5.00
N ALA A 197 -4.77 -0.72 -6.03
CA ALA A 197 -5.04 -1.01 -7.44
C ALA A 197 -4.95 -2.52 -7.79
N GLN A 198 -4.22 -3.31 -7.00
CA GLN A 198 -4.12 -4.76 -7.17
C GLN A 198 -5.26 -5.55 -6.49
N GLY A 199 -6.09 -4.87 -5.69
CA GLY A 199 -7.05 -5.50 -4.79
C GLY A 199 -8.52 -5.32 -5.17
N TYR A 200 -8.84 -4.71 -6.31
CA TYR A 200 -10.23 -4.51 -6.72
C TYR A 200 -10.92 -5.83 -7.08
N ALA A 201 -12.16 -5.98 -6.62
CA ALA A 201 -13.03 -7.09 -6.94
C ALA A 201 -14.48 -6.61 -7.06
N GLU A 202 -15.25 -7.22 -7.96
CA GLU A 202 -16.69 -6.99 -8.07
C GLU A 202 -17.40 -7.57 -6.84
N VAL A 203 -18.18 -6.73 -6.16
CA VAL A 203 -18.96 -7.12 -4.99
C VAL A 203 -20.40 -6.64 -5.08
N LYS A 204 -21.26 -7.28 -4.30
CA LYS A 204 -22.68 -6.90 -4.15
C LYS A 204 -22.89 -6.37 -2.74
N ASP A 205 -22.87 -5.05 -2.60
CA ASP A 205 -23.14 -4.39 -1.32
C ASP A 205 -24.60 -3.97 -1.21
N LEU A 206 -25.10 -3.83 0.02
CA LEU A 206 -26.42 -3.30 0.29
C LEU A 206 -26.37 -1.77 0.28
N ALA A 207 -26.90 -1.17 -0.78
CA ALA A 207 -27.08 0.26 -0.85
C ALA A 207 -28.42 0.68 -0.24
N VAL A 208 -28.43 1.84 0.42
CA VAL A 208 -29.58 2.35 1.16
C VAL A 208 -29.82 3.82 0.85
N SER A 209 -31.09 4.18 0.64
CA SER A 209 -31.57 5.56 0.66
C SER A 209 -32.31 5.80 1.97
N ALA A 210 -31.87 6.79 2.75
CA ALA A 210 -32.39 7.09 4.08
C ALA A 210 -32.95 8.51 4.18
N LYS A 211 -34.00 8.69 4.98
CA LYS A 211 -34.63 9.98 5.31
C LYS A 211 -33.90 10.65 6.46
N PHE A 212 -33.53 11.92 6.29
CA PHE A 212 -32.95 12.80 7.29
C PHE A 212 -33.95 13.92 7.59
N LYS A 213 -34.57 13.89 8.78
CA LYS A 213 -35.67 14.78 9.13
C LYS A 213 -35.21 16.23 9.27
N ILE A 214 -35.85 17.16 8.59
CA ILE A 214 -35.51 18.58 8.68
C ILE A 214 -35.95 19.13 10.04
N LYS A 215 -35.05 19.83 10.72
CA LYS A 215 -35.29 20.34 12.07
C LYS A 215 -36.42 21.37 12.05
N GLY A 216 -37.40 21.19 12.93
CA GLY A 216 -38.55 22.10 13.05
C GLY A 216 -39.60 21.97 11.94
N LYS A 217 -39.50 20.97 11.06
CA LYS A 217 -40.50 20.65 10.04
C LYS A 217 -41.16 19.30 10.35
N ASN A 218 -42.47 19.22 10.13
CA ASN A 218 -43.21 17.97 10.24
C ASN A 218 -43.20 17.26 8.88
N ASN A 219 -42.88 15.97 8.89
CA ASN A 219 -42.87 15.09 7.73
C ASN A 219 -42.07 15.63 6.53
N GLU A 220 -40.99 16.38 6.77
CA GLU A 220 -40.11 16.88 5.71
C GLU A 220 -38.69 16.35 5.92
N TYR A 221 -38.10 15.78 4.87
CA TYR A 221 -36.86 15.03 4.95
C TYR A 221 -35.95 15.31 3.76
N PHE A 222 -34.64 15.33 3.99
CA PHE A 222 -33.66 15.09 2.94
C PHE A 222 -33.52 13.59 2.70
N VAL A 223 -33.32 13.19 1.44
CA VAL A 223 -33.06 11.80 1.09
C VAL A 223 -31.62 11.67 0.63
N ALA A 224 -30.79 10.96 1.41
CA ALA A 224 -29.40 10.69 1.06
C ALA A 224 -29.18 9.19 0.82
N TRP A 225 -28.26 8.88 -0.09
CA TRP A 225 -27.93 7.52 -0.50
C TRP A 225 -26.51 7.15 -0.11
N THR A 226 -26.28 5.88 0.23
CA THR A 226 -24.94 5.34 0.49
C THR A 226 -24.85 3.84 0.17
N THR A 227 -23.68 3.41 -0.28
CA THR A 227 -23.29 1.98 -0.41
C THR A 227 -22.61 1.44 0.85
N THR A 228 -22.34 2.29 1.84
CA THR A 228 -21.71 1.93 3.11
C THR A 228 -22.63 2.26 4.29
N PRO A 229 -23.71 1.50 4.55
CA PRO A 229 -24.63 1.80 5.65
C PRO A 229 -23.96 1.98 7.02
N TRP A 230 -22.84 1.28 7.26
CA TRP A 230 -22.06 1.37 8.49
C TRP A 230 -21.48 2.77 8.78
N THR A 231 -21.38 3.66 7.80
CA THR A 231 -20.91 5.05 8.00
C THR A 231 -22.02 5.99 8.46
N LEU A 232 -23.30 5.64 8.27
CA LEU A 232 -24.46 6.47 8.65
C LEU A 232 -24.46 6.89 10.13
N PRO A 233 -24.09 6.05 11.11
CA PRO A 233 -24.01 6.45 12.50
C PRO A 233 -22.98 7.56 12.80
N ALA A 234 -21.99 7.73 11.92
CA ALA A 234 -20.95 8.76 12.02
C ALA A 234 -21.27 10.01 11.20
N ASN A 235 -22.50 10.16 10.72
CA ASN A 235 -22.91 11.30 9.93
C ASN A 235 -22.91 12.61 10.73
N VAL A 236 -22.35 13.66 10.13
CA VAL A 236 -22.28 15.01 10.74
C VAL A 236 -22.71 16.14 9.80
N ALA A 237 -22.91 15.88 8.51
CA ALA A 237 -23.49 16.82 7.56
C ALA A 237 -24.16 16.11 6.38
N LEU A 238 -24.93 16.85 5.58
CA LEU A 238 -25.35 16.45 4.24
C LEU A 238 -24.70 17.41 3.23
N ALA A 239 -24.24 16.91 2.09
CA ALA A 239 -23.59 17.73 1.07
C ALA A 239 -24.45 17.83 -0.20
N VAL A 240 -24.54 19.03 -0.76
CA VAL A 240 -25.28 19.35 -1.99
C VAL A 240 -24.45 20.21 -2.94
N GLY A 241 -24.66 20.04 -4.26
CA GLY A 241 -24.07 20.92 -5.26
C GLY A 241 -24.90 22.19 -5.42
N THR A 242 -24.30 23.37 -5.30
CA THR A 242 -25.04 24.66 -5.29
C THR A 242 -25.77 24.95 -6.60
N SER A 243 -25.21 24.51 -7.73
CA SER A 243 -25.78 24.68 -9.07
C SER A 243 -26.71 23.54 -9.51
N ILE A 244 -26.90 22.50 -8.69
CA ILE A 244 -27.78 21.38 -9.01
C ILE A 244 -29.23 21.77 -8.66
N ALA A 245 -30.18 21.38 -9.50
CA ALA A 245 -31.61 21.54 -9.22
C ALA A 245 -32.10 20.42 -8.29
N TYR A 246 -32.75 20.81 -7.20
CA TYR A 246 -33.38 19.93 -6.21
C TYR A 246 -34.88 20.16 -6.20
N VAL A 247 -35.62 19.08 -5.98
CA VAL A 247 -37.08 19.10 -5.90
C VAL A 247 -37.54 18.62 -4.54
N LYS A 248 -38.62 19.24 -4.06
CA LYS A 248 -39.42 18.73 -2.95
C LYS A 248 -40.56 17.92 -3.53
N VAL A 249 -40.58 16.63 -3.23
CA VAL A 249 -41.60 15.71 -3.72
C VAL A 249 -42.50 15.30 -2.57
N LYS A 250 -43.81 15.49 -2.73
CA LYS A 250 -44.81 14.97 -1.82
C LYS A 250 -45.11 13.52 -2.16
N GLN A 251 -44.91 12.62 -1.20
CA GLN A 251 -45.19 11.20 -1.31
C GLN A 251 -45.95 10.73 -0.06
N GLY A 252 -47.23 10.42 -0.21
CA GLY A 252 -48.11 10.18 0.93
C GLY A 252 -48.20 11.42 1.83
N GLU A 253 -47.80 11.27 3.10
CA GLU A 253 -47.73 12.36 4.08
C GLU A 253 -46.36 13.04 4.15
N ASP A 254 -45.34 12.48 3.49
CA ASP A 254 -43.96 12.95 3.55
C ASP A 254 -43.63 13.90 2.41
N TYR A 255 -42.73 14.84 2.68
CA TYR A 255 -42.08 15.72 1.72
C TYR A 255 -40.59 15.40 1.67
N LEU A 256 -40.10 15.03 0.49
CA LEU A 256 -38.77 14.49 0.28
C LEU A 256 -37.95 15.40 -0.63
N TRP A 257 -36.79 15.85 -0.14
CA TRP A 257 -35.81 16.61 -0.91
C TRP A 257 -34.76 15.69 -1.54
N LEU A 258 -34.57 15.82 -2.85
CA LEU A 258 -33.56 15.12 -3.64
C LEU A 258 -33.29 15.87 -4.95
N ALA A 259 -32.21 15.53 -5.65
CA ALA A 259 -31.91 16.14 -6.94
C ALA A 259 -33.02 15.81 -7.95
N LYS A 260 -33.42 16.79 -8.75
CA LYS A 260 -34.48 16.66 -9.78
C LYS A 260 -34.20 15.51 -10.75
N ALA A 261 -32.94 15.35 -11.14
CA ALA A 261 -32.49 14.29 -12.03
C ALA A 261 -32.55 12.89 -11.41
N ARG A 262 -32.86 12.77 -10.10
CA ARG A 262 -32.91 11.54 -9.31
C ARG A 262 -34.28 11.29 -8.68
N SER A 263 -35.32 11.99 -9.12
CA SER A 263 -36.68 11.88 -8.55
C SER A 263 -37.25 10.46 -8.62
N GLU A 264 -36.78 9.64 -9.57
CA GLU A 264 -37.17 8.24 -9.72
C GLU A 264 -36.79 7.34 -8.54
N VAL A 265 -35.81 7.74 -7.71
CA VAL A 265 -35.33 6.93 -6.57
C VAL A 265 -36.42 6.68 -5.55
N ILE A 266 -37.33 7.64 -5.36
CA ILE A 266 -38.43 7.56 -4.41
C ILE A 266 -39.70 6.95 -5.03
N GLY A 267 -39.77 6.74 -6.35
CA GLY A 267 -40.97 6.24 -7.04
C GLY A 267 -41.99 7.35 -7.36
N GLU A 268 -43.28 7.03 -7.30
CA GLU A 268 -44.35 8.00 -7.61
C GLU A 268 -44.51 9.08 -6.51
N GLY A 269 -44.62 10.33 -6.93
CA GLY A 269 -44.83 11.48 -6.06
C GLY A 269 -45.09 12.78 -6.85
N GLU A 270 -45.63 13.79 -6.17
CA GLU A 270 -45.95 15.10 -6.75
C GLU A 270 -44.84 16.11 -6.44
N VAL A 271 -44.21 16.70 -7.47
CA VAL A 271 -43.25 17.79 -7.27
C VAL A 271 -44.00 19.04 -6.83
N VAL A 272 -43.73 19.51 -5.62
CA VAL A 272 -44.39 20.70 -5.04
C VAL A 272 -43.49 21.94 -5.02
N GLU A 273 -42.17 21.74 -5.14
CA GLU A 273 -41.19 22.83 -5.13
C GLU A 273 -39.94 22.42 -5.90
N GLU A 274 -39.28 23.37 -6.55
CA GLU A 274 -37.99 23.20 -7.23
C GLU A 274 -37.08 24.38 -6.89
N VAL A 275 -35.87 24.09 -6.43
CA VAL A 275 -34.87 25.10 -6.02
C VAL A 275 -33.48 24.68 -6.47
N LEU A 276 -32.54 25.62 -6.53
CA LEU A 276 -31.11 25.30 -6.64
C LEU A 276 -30.55 24.90 -5.27
N GLY A 277 -29.52 24.05 -5.27
CA GLY A 277 -28.89 23.54 -4.04
C GLY A 277 -28.43 24.63 -3.09
N GLU A 278 -28.07 25.81 -3.60
CA GLU A 278 -27.77 27.01 -2.80
C GLU A 278 -28.88 27.34 -1.77
N LYS A 279 -30.15 27.11 -2.12
CA LYS A 279 -31.29 27.35 -1.21
C LYS A 279 -31.38 26.34 -0.06
N LEU A 280 -30.77 25.17 -0.22
CA LEU A 280 -30.75 24.13 0.82
C LEU A 280 -29.59 24.33 1.80
N VAL A 281 -28.52 25.01 1.40
CA VAL A 281 -27.32 25.22 2.22
C VAL A 281 -27.68 25.92 3.53
N GLY A 282 -27.20 25.36 4.64
CA GLY A 282 -27.42 25.86 6.00
C GLY A 282 -28.68 25.35 6.68
N MET A 283 -29.59 24.66 5.95
CA MET A 283 -30.74 24.01 6.58
C MET A 283 -30.29 22.92 7.55
N GLU A 284 -30.86 22.92 8.75
CA GLU A 284 -30.54 21.95 9.81
C GLU A 284 -31.46 20.72 9.75
N TYR A 285 -30.91 19.56 10.12
CA TYR A 285 -31.65 18.31 10.21
C TYR A 285 -31.39 17.61 11.56
N GLU A 286 -32.27 16.69 11.94
CA GLU A 286 -32.10 15.86 13.14
C GLU A 286 -31.11 14.73 12.85
N PRO A 287 -30.13 14.45 13.74
CA PRO A 287 -29.15 13.40 13.52
C PRO A 287 -29.83 12.03 13.32
N LEU A 288 -29.40 11.29 12.30
CA LEU A 288 -29.98 9.97 11.99
C LEU A 288 -29.77 8.96 13.13
N TYR A 289 -28.63 9.06 13.81
CA TYR A 289 -28.28 8.33 15.03
C TYR A 289 -27.66 9.29 16.04
N PRO A 290 -27.94 9.14 17.34
CA PRO A 290 -27.34 10.00 18.37
C PRO A 290 -25.89 9.62 18.68
N PHE A 291 -25.37 8.51 18.15
CA PHE A 291 -24.10 7.92 18.61
C PHE A 291 -22.90 8.85 18.47
N VAL A 292 -22.71 9.50 17.31
CA VAL A 292 -21.59 10.42 17.12
C VAL A 292 -21.76 11.68 17.98
N HIS A 293 -22.98 12.19 18.12
CA HIS A 293 -23.31 13.32 18.99
C HIS A 293 -22.95 13.01 20.45
N ASP A 294 -23.36 11.85 20.95
CA ASP A 294 -23.08 11.43 22.33
C ASP A 294 -21.60 11.09 22.52
N ALA A 295 -20.92 10.65 21.47
CA ALA A 295 -19.51 10.31 21.51
C ALA A 295 -18.59 11.53 21.58
N ILE A 296 -18.96 12.64 20.94
CA ILE A 296 -18.17 13.89 20.97
C ILE A 296 -18.33 14.69 22.26
N ASN A 297 -19.36 14.43 23.07
CA ASN A 297 -19.54 15.08 24.37
C ASN A 297 -18.35 14.78 25.31
N GLY A 298 -17.80 15.82 25.92
CA GLY A 298 -16.59 15.75 26.76
C GLY A 298 -15.29 15.67 25.98
N THR A 299 -15.31 15.92 24.67
CA THR A 299 -14.11 15.95 23.81
C THR A 299 -13.87 17.35 23.27
N GLU A 300 -12.69 17.58 22.69
CA GLU A 300 -12.36 18.82 21.95
C GLU A 300 -13.27 19.11 20.73
N GLN A 301 -14.11 18.14 20.33
CA GLN A 301 -15.05 18.29 19.23
C GLN A 301 -16.44 18.76 19.71
N GLU A 302 -16.66 18.82 21.03
CA GLU A 302 -17.92 19.30 21.62
C GLU A 302 -18.21 20.76 21.21
N GLY A 303 -19.48 21.06 20.95
CA GLY A 303 -19.93 22.40 20.57
C GLY A 303 -19.66 22.80 19.11
N LYS A 304 -18.96 21.97 18.32
CA LYS A 304 -18.82 22.20 16.87
C LYS A 304 -20.16 22.07 16.17
N LYS A 305 -20.43 22.97 15.21
CA LYS A 305 -21.67 22.94 14.42
C LYS A 305 -21.70 21.69 13.54
N ALA A 306 -22.82 20.96 13.57
CA ALA A 306 -23.07 19.76 12.78
C ALA A 306 -24.56 19.63 12.44
N TRP A 307 -24.89 18.61 11.64
CA TRP A 307 -26.23 18.26 11.17
C TRP A 307 -26.93 19.40 10.42
N TYR A 308 -26.23 19.92 9.42
CA TYR A 308 -26.76 20.88 8.46
C TYR A 308 -26.32 20.52 7.04
N VAL A 309 -26.97 21.13 6.05
CA VAL A 309 -26.62 20.98 4.64
C VAL A 309 -25.45 21.90 4.28
N ALA A 310 -24.36 21.32 3.77
CA ALA A 310 -23.16 22.01 3.31
C ALA A 310 -23.08 22.03 1.77
N SER A 311 -22.48 23.08 1.21
CA SER A 311 -22.15 23.12 -0.22
C SER A 311 -20.92 22.26 -0.51
N ALA A 312 -20.98 21.44 -1.56
CA ALA A 312 -19.84 20.66 -2.02
C ALA A 312 -19.85 20.49 -3.55
N ASP A 313 -18.68 20.68 -4.16
CA ASP A 313 -18.51 20.64 -5.61
C ASP A 313 -18.34 19.21 -6.15
N PHE A 314 -18.10 18.23 -5.28
CA PHE A 314 -17.95 16.81 -5.65
C PHE A 314 -19.30 16.08 -5.84
N VAL A 315 -20.42 16.73 -5.49
CA VAL A 315 -21.75 16.10 -5.58
C VAL A 315 -22.16 15.99 -7.05
N THR A 316 -22.52 14.79 -7.48
CA THR A 316 -23.03 14.51 -8.83
C THR A 316 -24.49 14.05 -8.79
N THR A 317 -25.11 13.98 -9.96
CA THR A 317 -26.46 13.41 -10.16
C THR A 317 -26.44 12.14 -11.01
N THR A 318 -25.29 11.45 -11.09
CA THR A 318 -25.18 10.19 -11.84
C THR A 318 -25.78 9.03 -11.04
N ASP A 319 -25.55 9.02 -9.74
CA ASP A 319 -25.90 7.95 -8.81
C ASP A 319 -26.53 8.50 -7.53
N GLY A 320 -27.18 7.62 -6.76
CA GLY A 320 -27.82 7.98 -5.51
C GLY A 320 -28.95 8.99 -5.69
N THR A 321 -29.00 10.00 -4.83
CA THR A 321 -30.13 10.97 -4.73
C THR A 321 -29.72 12.41 -5.03
N GLY A 322 -28.42 12.65 -5.30
CA GLY A 322 -27.84 14.00 -5.39
C GLY A 322 -27.71 14.73 -4.05
N ILE A 323 -28.00 14.08 -2.92
CA ILE A 323 -27.63 14.54 -1.57
C ILE A 323 -26.70 13.49 -0.97
N VAL A 324 -25.51 13.90 -0.57
CA VAL A 324 -24.47 12.98 -0.08
C VAL A 324 -24.41 13.04 1.45
N HIS A 325 -24.47 11.89 2.10
CA HIS A 325 -24.21 11.80 3.53
C HIS A 325 -22.72 12.02 3.80
N THR A 326 -22.38 12.87 4.77
CA THR A 326 -20.98 13.17 5.12
C THR A 326 -20.60 12.53 6.45
N ALA A 327 -19.61 11.64 6.44
CA ALA A 327 -18.92 11.08 7.61
C ALA A 327 -17.42 11.36 7.49
N VAL A 328 -17.01 12.48 8.08
CA VAL A 328 -15.70 13.13 7.93
C VAL A 328 -14.50 12.19 8.10
N MET A 329 -14.61 11.16 8.94
CA MET A 329 -13.50 10.26 9.26
C MET A 329 -13.29 9.10 8.28
N TYR A 330 -14.20 8.91 7.31
CA TYR A 330 -14.25 7.70 6.48
C TYR A 330 -14.36 7.97 4.97
N GLY A 331 -14.29 9.23 4.54
CA GLY A 331 -14.28 9.62 3.12
C GLY A 331 -13.29 10.75 2.88
N ALA A 332 -12.52 10.70 1.77
CA ALA A 332 -11.52 11.73 1.48
C ALA A 332 -12.18 13.11 1.24
N ASP A 333 -13.18 13.15 0.38
CA ASP A 333 -13.95 14.38 0.09
C ASP A 333 -14.67 14.90 1.34
N ASP A 334 -15.25 13.99 2.14
CA ASP A 334 -15.87 14.30 3.43
C ASP A 334 -14.88 14.92 4.42
N PHE A 335 -13.65 14.39 4.45
CA PHE A 335 -12.59 14.88 5.31
C PHE A 335 -12.13 16.27 4.91
N GLU A 336 -11.96 16.52 3.60
CA GLU A 336 -11.60 17.83 3.07
C GLU A 336 -12.69 18.86 3.34
N LEU A 337 -13.96 18.53 3.04
CA LEU A 337 -15.12 19.38 3.33
C LEU A 337 -15.21 19.68 4.83
N GLY A 338 -15.16 18.64 5.66
CA GLY A 338 -15.25 18.77 7.11
C GLY A 338 -14.10 19.57 7.71
N THR A 339 -12.90 19.49 7.14
CA THR A 339 -11.77 20.33 7.53
C THR A 339 -12.03 21.79 7.18
N LYS A 340 -12.48 22.07 5.95
CA LYS A 340 -12.72 23.43 5.44
C LYS A 340 -13.78 24.19 6.24
N ILE A 341 -14.86 23.51 6.64
CA ILE A 341 -16.00 24.15 7.31
C ILE A 341 -16.07 23.85 8.81
N GLY A 342 -15.08 23.15 9.37
CA GLY A 342 -14.95 22.89 10.80
C GLY A 342 -15.95 21.88 11.37
N LEU A 343 -16.35 20.85 10.60
CA LEU A 343 -17.20 19.76 11.10
C LEU A 343 -16.51 18.94 12.20
N PRO A 344 -17.27 18.30 13.10
CA PRO A 344 -16.72 17.38 14.10
C PRO A 344 -15.94 16.23 13.45
N LYS A 345 -14.78 15.91 14.03
CA LYS A 345 -13.89 14.81 13.61
C LYS A 345 -13.79 13.79 14.74
N TYR A 346 -14.56 12.71 14.64
CA TYR A 346 -14.59 11.67 15.67
C TYR A 346 -14.77 10.26 15.08
N HIS A 347 -13.93 9.33 15.53
CA HIS A 347 -13.98 7.93 15.12
C HIS A 347 -14.98 7.14 15.97
N LEU A 348 -16.08 6.70 15.34
CA LEU A 348 -16.96 5.67 15.89
C LEU A 348 -16.48 4.23 15.62
N VAL A 349 -15.37 4.07 14.90
CA VAL A 349 -14.81 2.78 14.51
C VAL A 349 -13.36 2.74 14.99
N LYS A 350 -12.94 1.62 15.58
CA LYS A 350 -11.57 1.35 16.01
C LYS A 350 -10.72 0.96 14.80
N LEU A 351 -9.39 0.98 14.95
CA LEU A 351 -8.46 0.56 13.88
C LEU A 351 -8.62 -0.92 13.46
N ASP A 352 -9.17 -1.78 14.31
CA ASP A 352 -9.48 -3.17 13.93
C ASP A 352 -10.79 -3.30 13.10
N GLY A 353 -11.42 -2.18 12.76
CA GLY A 353 -12.67 -2.12 12.02
C GLY A 353 -13.92 -2.39 12.85
N THR A 354 -13.82 -2.53 14.17
CA THR A 354 -14.98 -2.70 15.05
C THR A 354 -15.51 -1.38 15.57
N PHE A 355 -16.82 -1.27 15.77
CA PHE A 355 -17.39 -0.05 16.37
C PHE A 355 -16.94 0.15 17.82
N VAL A 356 -16.80 1.41 18.22
CA VAL A 356 -16.56 1.81 19.61
C VAL A 356 -17.77 1.53 20.50
N ASP A 357 -17.54 1.48 21.81
CA ASP A 357 -18.56 1.10 22.80
C ASP A 357 -19.74 2.08 22.82
N LYS A 358 -19.50 3.34 22.42
CA LYS A 358 -20.54 4.38 22.28
C LYS A 358 -21.41 4.25 21.02
N ALA A 359 -21.23 3.23 20.18
CA ALA A 359 -21.99 3.06 18.93
C ALA A 359 -23.33 2.31 19.09
N GLY A 360 -23.92 2.32 20.30
CA GLY A 360 -25.20 1.69 20.57
C GLY A 360 -25.24 0.20 20.23
N PHE A 361 -26.27 -0.24 19.51
CA PHE A 361 -26.45 -1.65 19.11
C PHE A 361 -25.39 -2.18 18.13
N LEU A 362 -24.51 -1.31 17.63
CA LEU A 362 -23.41 -1.66 16.74
C LEU A 362 -22.09 -1.92 17.48
N ALA A 363 -22.00 -1.55 18.77
CA ALA A 363 -20.78 -1.63 19.56
C ALA A 363 -20.08 -2.99 19.45
N GLY A 364 -18.77 -2.97 19.20
CA GLY A 364 -17.92 -4.17 19.09
C GLY A 364 -18.09 -4.99 17.79
N ARG A 365 -19.02 -4.62 16.91
CA ARG A 365 -19.22 -5.33 15.63
C ARG A 365 -18.29 -4.82 14.55
N LEU A 366 -17.83 -5.72 13.67
CA LEU A 366 -16.98 -5.40 12.53
C LEU A 366 -17.80 -4.71 11.43
N VAL A 367 -17.38 -3.52 10.99
CA VAL A 367 -18.13 -2.70 10.01
C VAL A 367 -18.34 -3.36 8.65
N THR A 368 -17.44 -4.28 8.28
CA THR A 368 -17.50 -5.01 7.00
C THR A 368 -18.37 -6.27 7.06
N ASP A 369 -18.93 -6.61 8.22
CA ASP A 369 -19.89 -7.71 8.38
C ASP A 369 -21.21 -7.36 7.69
N GLU A 370 -21.71 -8.22 6.82
CA GLU A 370 -23.00 -8.03 6.15
C GLU A 370 -24.16 -7.88 7.14
N GLY A 371 -24.08 -8.55 8.30
CA GLY A 371 -25.06 -8.44 9.38
C GLY A 371 -25.19 -7.01 9.94
N VAL A 372 -24.10 -6.23 9.94
CA VAL A 372 -24.12 -4.83 10.38
C VAL A 372 -24.97 -3.99 9.43
N ALA A 373 -24.74 -4.12 8.11
CA ALA A 373 -25.53 -3.41 7.12
C ALA A 373 -27.02 -3.79 7.20
N ILE A 374 -27.31 -5.08 7.38
CA ILE A 374 -28.68 -5.59 7.54
C ILE A 374 -29.36 -4.98 8.77
N ASP A 375 -28.69 -4.92 9.91
CA ASP A 375 -29.31 -4.42 11.14
C ASP A 375 -29.51 -2.90 11.12
N ILE A 376 -28.61 -2.14 10.48
CA ILE A 376 -28.83 -0.71 10.19
C ILE A 376 -30.07 -0.54 9.31
N ILE A 377 -30.22 -1.34 8.25
CA ILE A 377 -31.38 -1.26 7.35
C ILE A 377 -32.68 -1.63 8.09
N LYS A 378 -32.67 -2.64 8.97
CA LYS A 378 -33.83 -3.01 9.80
C LYS A 378 -34.21 -1.88 10.76
N ASP A 379 -33.24 -1.25 11.40
CA ASP A 379 -33.46 -0.11 12.28
C ASP A 379 -34.08 1.07 11.52
N LEU A 380 -33.53 1.43 10.36
CA LEU A 380 -34.08 2.49 9.50
C LEU A 380 -35.52 2.18 9.07
N ALA A 381 -35.81 0.92 8.72
CA ALA A 381 -37.17 0.50 8.37
C ALA A 381 -38.13 0.59 9.56
N HIS A 382 -37.70 0.13 10.74
CA HIS A 382 -38.50 0.17 11.97
C HIS A 382 -38.87 1.61 12.37
N ARG A 383 -37.95 2.56 12.16
CA ARG A 383 -38.17 3.99 12.41
C ARG A 383 -38.88 4.73 11.27
N GLY A 384 -39.25 4.06 10.18
CA GLY A 384 -39.89 4.68 9.01
C GLY A 384 -38.98 5.58 8.18
N LEU A 385 -37.66 5.49 8.38
CA LEU A 385 -36.64 6.33 7.74
C LEU A 385 -36.00 5.68 6.51
N LEU A 386 -36.35 4.43 6.18
CA LEU A 386 -35.88 3.75 4.98
C LEU A 386 -36.76 4.13 3.77
N ILE A 387 -36.14 4.63 2.69
CA ILE A 387 -36.81 4.84 1.39
C ILE A 387 -36.69 3.59 0.53
N LYS A 388 -35.45 3.16 0.30
CA LYS A 388 -35.12 2.08 -0.63
C LYS A 388 -33.91 1.33 -0.12
N LYS A 389 -33.91 0.01 -0.31
CA LYS A 389 -32.74 -0.85 -0.20
C LYS A 389 -32.55 -1.60 -1.51
N GLU A 390 -31.32 -1.72 -1.96
CA GLU A 390 -31.00 -2.46 -3.18
C GLU A 390 -29.63 -3.14 -3.08
N LYS A 391 -29.43 -4.20 -3.87
CA LYS A 391 -28.09 -4.77 -4.05
C LYS A 391 -27.40 -3.99 -5.16
N TYR A 392 -26.31 -3.32 -4.83
CA TYR A 392 -25.51 -2.55 -5.76
C TYR A 392 -24.24 -3.33 -6.10
N GLU A 393 -24.05 -3.59 -7.39
CA GLU A 393 -22.88 -4.30 -7.92
C GLU A 393 -21.85 -3.28 -8.38
N HIS A 394 -20.66 -3.32 -7.79
CA HIS A 394 -19.58 -2.38 -8.07
C HIS A 394 -18.21 -2.94 -7.72
N SER A 395 -17.19 -2.30 -8.27
CA SER A 395 -15.79 -2.64 -7.97
C SER A 395 -15.36 -2.04 -6.63
N TYR A 396 -15.03 -2.88 -5.66
CA TYR A 396 -14.63 -2.46 -4.32
C TYR A 396 -13.21 -2.92 -3.97
N PRO A 397 -12.41 -2.08 -3.31
CA PRO A 397 -11.05 -2.44 -2.94
C PRO A 397 -11.02 -3.46 -1.79
N HIS A 398 -10.23 -4.51 -1.98
CA HIS A 398 -9.88 -5.49 -0.97
C HIS A 398 -8.37 -5.47 -0.72
N CYS A 399 -7.95 -5.95 0.45
CA CYS A 399 -6.53 -6.11 0.74
C CYS A 399 -5.90 -7.06 -0.29
N TRP A 400 -4.86 -6.60 -0.99
CA TRP A 400 -4.16 -7.39 -2.01
C TRP A 400 -3.62 -8.73 -1.48
N ARG A 401 -3.40 -8.84 -0.17
CA ARG A 401 -2.95 -10.06 0.51
C ARG A 401 -4.08 -10.87 1.15
N CYS A 402 -4.71 -10.36 2.21
CA CYS A 402 -5.68 -11.14 3.00
C CYS A 402 -7.10 -11.16 2.40
N LYS A 403 -7.33 -10.41 1.31
CA LYS A 403 -8.61 -10.30 0.60
C LYS A 403 -9.78 -9.74 1.42
N SER A 404 -9.53 -9.23 2.63
CA SER A 404 -10.55 -8.52 3.43
C SER A 404 -10.92 -7.19 2.78
N LYS A 405 -12.19 -6.76 2.93
CA LYS A 405 -12.66 -5.44 2.49
C LYS A 405 -11.83 -4.33 3.15
N ILE A 406 -11.42 -3.35 2.35
CA ILE A 406 -10.72 -2.16 2.83
C ILE A 406 -11.74 -1.13 3.30
N ILE A 407 -11.41 -0.40 4.37
CA ILE A 407 -12.14 0.79 4.79
C ILE A 407 -11.27 2.01 4.57
N TYR A 408 -11.90 3.14 4.24
CA TYR A 408 -11.24 4.43 4.27
C TYR A 408 -11.27 4.96 5.70
N TYR A 409 -10.12 5.39 6.21
CA TYR A 409 -9.98 5.74 7.63
C TYR A 409 -9.00 6.90 7.81
N ALA A 410 -9.42 7.97 8.48
CA ALA A 410 -8.58 9.12 8.81
C ALA A 410 -7.59 8.82 9.95
N LYS A 411 -6.29 8.96 9.69
CA LYS A 411 -5.23 8.77 10.70
C LYS A 411 -3.93 9.42 10.27
N ASP A 412 -2.98 9.51 11.21
CA ASP A 412 -1.61 9.87 10.90
C ASP A 412 -0.94 8.77 10.07
N SER A 413 -0.25 9.18 9.01
CA SER A 413 0.64 8.31 8.23
C SER A 413 1.79 9.14 7.68
N TRP A 414 2.88 8.45 7.33
CA TRP A 414 3.97 9.06 6.58
C TRP A 414 3.74 8.89 5.09
N TYR A 415 4.05 9.94 4.33
CA TYR A 415 3.87 10.01 2.89
C TYR A 415 5.14 10.50 2.20
N ILE A 416 5.36 10.01 0.98
CA ILE A 416 6.33 10.60 0.04
C ILE A 416 5.56 11.44 -0.97
N LYS A 417 5.98 12.70 -1.19
CA LYS A 417 5.37 13.68 -2.12
C LYS A 417 5.55 13.35 -3.60
N MET A 418 5.06 12.18 -4.02
CA MET A 418 5.19 11.68 -5.40
C MET A 418 4.49 12.59 -6.42
N SER A 419 3.40 13.27 -6.01
CA SER A 419 2.69 14.23 -6.86
C SER A 419 3.60 15.33 -7.42
N THR A 420 4.58 15.79 -6.63
CA THR A 420 5.56 16.81 -7.05
C THR A 420 6.61 16.28 -8.04
N LEU A 421 6.74 14.96 -8.15
CA LEU A 421 7.68 14.29 -9.05
C LEU A 421 7.03 13.86 -10.37
N ARG A 422 5.71 14.05 -10.52
CA ARG A 422 4.89 13.60 -11.66
C ARG A 422 5.53 13.90 -13.02
N GLU A 423 5.82 15.18 -13.29
CA GLU A 423 6.37 15.60 -14.58
C GLU A 423 7.73 14.95 -14.86
N LYS A 424 8.57 14.82 -13.82
CA LYS A 424 9.86 14.15 -13.93
C LYS A 424 9.69 12.67 -14.23
N MET A 425 8.81 11.96 -13.51
CA MET A 425 8.55 10.54 -13.74
C MET A 425 8.03 10.29 -15.16
N ILE A 426 7.10 11.11 -15.64
CA ILE A 426 6.59 11.03 -17.03
C ILE A 426 7.74 11.25 -18.03
N LYS A 427 8.59 12.25 -17.79
CA LYS A 427 9.75 12.53 -18.65
C LYS A 427 10.77 11.39 -18.67
N GLU A 428 11.07 10.79 -17.53
CA GLU A 428 11.99 9.65 -17.44
C GLU A 428 11.37 8.39 -18.05
N ASN A 429 10.07 8.14 -17.84
CA ASN A 429 9.34 7.03 -18.46
C ASN A 429 9.40 7.05 -19.99
N LYS A 430 9.34 8.24 -20.62
CA LYS A 430 9.48 8.39 -22.08
C LYS A 430 10.83 7.93 -22.63
N LYS A 431 11.87 7.83 -21.79
CA LYS A 431 13.19 7.31 -22.18
C LYS A 431 13.29 5.80 -22.09
N ILE A 432 12.33 5.14 -21.43
CA ILE A 432 12.31 3.69 -21.23
C ILE A 432 11.72 3.04 -22.48
N HIS A 433 12.40 2.04 -23.02
CA HIS A 433 11.86 1.19 -24.07
C HIS A 433 10.99 0.08 -23.44
N TRP A 434 9.67 0.22 -23.56
CA TRP A 434 8.70 -0.77 -23.08
C TRP A 434 8.37 -1.77 -24.17
N GLU A 435 8.33 -3.05 -23.80
CA GLU A 435 7.79 -4.12 -24.64
C GLU A 435 6.61 -4.77 -23.88
N PRO A 436 5.35 -4.64 -24.36
CA PRO A 436 4.94 -3.92 -25.56
C PRO A 436 4.89 -2.40 -25.38
N GLU A 437 5.10 -1.64 -26.47
CA GLU A 437 5.25 -0.17 -26.48
C GLU A 437 4.09 0.59 -25.84
N HIS A 438 2.85 0.11 -26.03
CA HIS A 438 1.64 0.79 -25.54
C HIS A 438 1.57 0.89 -24.00
N ILE A 439 2.40 0.15 -23.25
CA ILE A 439 2.48 0.27 -21.79
C ILE A 439 3.05 1.62 -21.36
N GLN A 440 3.99 2.18 -22.13
CA GLN A 440 4.69 3.43 -21.80
C GLN A 440 3.69 4.58 -21.62
N GLU A 441 2.83 4.81 -22.60
CA GLU A 441 1.81 5.86 -22.56
C GLU A 441 0.48 5.38 -21.99
N GLY A 442 0.16 4.09 -22.08
CA GLY A 442 -1.08 3.50 -21.56
C GLY A 442 -0.99 3.17 -20.07
N ARG A 443 -1.00 1.87 -19.73
CA ARG A 443 -1.16 1.39 -18.34
C ARG A 443 -0.21 2.05 -17.34
N PHE A 444 1.05 2.29 -17.70
CA PHE A 444 2.02 2.93 -16.81
C PHE A 444 1.99 4.46 -16.93
N GLY A 445 1.92 5.00 -18.15
CA GLY A 445 1.82 6.45 -18.39
C GLY A 445 0.62 7.11 -17.71
N GLU A 446 -0.58 6.53 -17.83
CA GLU A 446 -1.79 7.02 -17.15
C GLU A 446 -1.67 6.97 -15.62
N TRP A 447 -1.00 5.95 -15.09
CA TRP A 447 -0.75 5.86 -13.64
C TRP A 447 0.13 7.00 -13.15
N LEU A 448 1.18 7.34 -13.91
CA LEU A 448 2.05 8.45 -13.58
C LEU A 448 1.32 9.79 -13.69
N ARG A 449 0.44 9.97 -14.67
CA ARG A 449 -0.39 11.21 -14.81
C ARG A 449 -1.25 11.47 -13.58
N GLU A 450 -1.85 10.43 -13.02
CA GLU A 450 -2.70 10.50 -11.82
C GLU A 450 -1.96 10.15 -10.52
N VAL A 451 -0.62 10.22 -10.51
CA VAL A 451 0.17 9.81 -9.33
C VAL A 451 -0.23 10.61 -8.10
N LYS A 452 -0.56 9.88 -7.05
CA LYS A 452 -0.88 10.38 -5.70
C LYS A 452 0.33 10.18 -4.80
N ASP A 453 0.39 10.96 -3.73
CA ASP A 453 1.43 10.79 -2.71
C ASP A 453 1.38 9.38 -2.11
N TRP A 454 2.55 8.77 -1.97
CA TRP A 454 2.68 7.38 -1.56
C TRP A 454 2.53 7.28 -0.05
N ALA A 455 1.46 6.63 0.41
CA ALA A 455 1.32 6.19 1.81
C ALA A 455 2.45 5.21 2.14
N PHE A 456 3.50 5.72 2.77
CA PHE A 456 4.81 5.07 2.86
C PHE A 456 4.97 4.21 4.11
N SER A 457 4.42 4.66 5.24
CA SER A 457 4.52 3.90 6.49
C SER A 457 3.50 2.77 6.61
N ARG A 458 3.86 1.74 7.40
CA ARG A 458 3.02 0.59 7.75
C ARG A 458 3.07 0.38 9.25
N GLU A 459 1.91 0.18 9.86
CA GLU A 459 1.80 -0.12 11.29
C GLU A 459 1.98 -1.63 11.55
N ARG A 460 3.14 -2.16 11.14
CA ARG A 460 3.48 -3.60 11.14
C ARG A 460 4.83 -3.84 11.83
N TYR A 461 5.28 -5.08 11.91
CA TYR A 461 6.36 -5.49 12.81
C TYR A 461 7.64 -5.94 12.09
N TRP A 462 7.49 -6.72 11.01
CA TRP A 462 8.58 -7.32 10.24
C TRP A 462 8.78 -6.56 8.93
N GLY A 463 9.72 -5.62 8.95
CA GLY A 463 10.09 -4.81 7.80
C GLY A 463 11.14 -3.77 8.17
N THR A 464 11.65 -3.06 7.16
CA THR A 464 12.61 -1.97 7.35
C THR A 464 12.01 -0.88 8.25
N PRO A 465 12.56 -0.62 9.46
CA PRO A 465 12.00 0.37 10.35
C PRO A 465 12.18 1.78 9.79
N LEU A 466 11.14 2.63 9.91
CA LEU A 466 11.22 4.02 9.49
C LEU A 466 12.19 4.78 10.43
N PRO A 467 13.30 5.36 9.94
CA PRO A 467 14.39 5.86 10.78
C PRO A 467 14.14 7.29 11.29
N ILE A 468 12.96 7.55 11.84
CA ILE A 468 12.57 8.87 12.34
C ILE A 468 12.38 8.81 13.85
N TRP A 469 13.16 9.61 14.56
CA TRP A 469 13.05 9.81 16.00
C TRP A 469 12.35 11.12 16.30
N VAL A 470 11.40 11.09 17.24
CA VAL A 470 10.62 12.26 17.67
C VAL A 470 10.90 12.56 19.14
N CYS A 471 11.37 13.77 19.41
CA CYS A 471 11.59 14.25 20.76
C CYS A 471 10.27 14.34 21.54
N LYS A 472 10.18 13.65 22.67
CA LYS A 472 8.96 13.66 23.51
C LYS A 472 8.71 15.00 24.19
N LYS A 473 9.74 15.83 24.35
CA LYS A 473 9.65 17.13 25.02
C LYS A 473 9.26 18.29 24.10
N CYS A 474 9.85 18.36 22.90
CA CYS A 474 9.67 19.51 22.01
C CYS A 474 9.15 19.17 20.60
N GLY A 475 8.88 17.90 20.32
CA GLY A 475 8.35 17.45 19.02
C GLY A 475 9.35 17.46 17.87
N GLU A 476 10.61 17.86 18.10
CA GLU A 476 11.66 17.88 17.08
C GLU A 476 11.87 16.47 16.48
N LYS A 477 12.00 16.40 15.16
CA LYS A 477 12.10 15.15 14.41
C LYS A 477 13.51 15.02 13.81
N LYS A 478 14.15 13.88 13.99
CA LYS A 478 15.45 13.55 13.36
C LYS A 478 15.29 12.30 12.49
N CYS A 479 15.63 12.41 11.21
CA CYS A 479 15.76 11.27 10.32
C CYS A 479 17.21 10.81 10.31
N VAL A 480 17.46 9.55 10.63
CA VAL A 480 18.80 8.95 10.67
C VAL A 480 19.09 8.24 9.34
N GLY A 481 20.27 8.46 8.76
CA GLY A 481 20.64 7.93 7.45
C GLY A 481 21.69 6.82 7.45
N SER A 482 22.29 6.49 8.61
CA SER A 482 23.27 5.40 8.74
C SER A 482 23.34 4.87 10.18
N PHE A 483 23.89 3.68 10.37
CA PHE A 483 24.17 3.12 11.69
C PHE A 483 25.27 3.88 12.42
N GLN A 484 26.22 4.46 11.69
CA GLN A 484 27.20 5.39 12.27
C GLN A 484 26.51 6.64 12.84
N GLU A 485 25.60 7.26 12.09
CA GLU A 485 24.81 8.40 12.58
C GLU A 485 23.93 8.01 13.77
N LEU A 486 23.32 6.81 13.73
CA LEU A 486 22.53 6.27 14.84
C LEU A 486 23.38 6.12 16.10
N LYS A 487 24.57 5.54 15.98
CA LYS A 487 25.52 5.33 17.06
C LYS A 487 25.94 6.65 17.70
N ASP A 488 26.27 7.65 16.88
CA ASP A 488 26.72 8.96 17.35
C ASP A 488 25.62 9.75 18.07
N ALA A 489 24.35 9.54 17.66
CA ALA A 489 23.19 10.19 18.28
C ALA A 489 22.61 9.42 19.48
N SER A 490 22.97 8.15 19.66
CA SER A 490 22.40 7.27 20.69
C SER A 490 22.86 7.66 22.09
N SER A 491 21.93 7.63 23.04
CA SER A 491 22.25 7.74 24.48
C SER A 491 23.04 6.54 24.99
N ASP A 492 22.91 5.38 24.33
CA ASP A 492 23.71 4.18 24.57
C ASP A 492 24.27 3.64 23.24
N PRO A 493 25.50 4.01 22.87
CA PRO A 493 26.14 3.55 21.64
C PRO A 493 26.50 2.05 21.64
N SER A 494 26.43 1.36 22.79
CA SER A 494 26.85 -0.05 22.91
C SER A 494 25.94 -1.00 22.12
N VAL A 495 24.64 -0.69 22.06
CA VAL A 495 23.64 -1.46 21.31
C VAL A 495 23.97 -1.47 19.81
N VAL A 496 24.23 -0.29 19.24
CA VAL A 496 24.54 -0.12 17.81
C VAL A 496 25.94 -0.64 17.48
N SER A 497 26.87 -0.60 18.44
CA SER A 497 28.23 -1.10 18.27
C SER A 497 28.34 -2.62 18.39
N SER A 498 27.26 -3.32 18.76
CA SER A 498 27.28 -4.77 18.87
C SER A 498 27.52 -5.42 17.50
N PRO A 499 28.43 -6.41 17.39
CA PRO A 499 28.56 -7.21 16.16
C PRO A 499 27.28 -7.96 15.77
N SER A 500 26.36 -8.14 16.73
CA SER A 500 25.05 -8.76 16.52
C SER A 500 23.91 -7.75 16.41
N PHE A 501 24.22 -6.46 16.15
CA PHE A 501 23.21 -5.42 15.99
C PHE A 501 22.23 -5.80 14.86
N ASP A 502 20.95 -5.87 15.22
CA ASP A 502 19.86 -6.15 14.30
C ASP A 502 19.00 -4.87 14.20
N PRO A 503 18.95 -4.18 13.05
CA PRO A 503 18.25 -2.91 12.91
C PRO A 503 16.72 -3.04 12.82
N HIS A 504 16.16 -4.21 13.15
CA HIS A 504 14.72 -4.50 13.10
C HIS A 504 14.02 -4.24 14.43
N ARG A 505 12.68 -4.19 14.38
CA ARG A 505 11.87 -4.21 15.60
C ARG A 505 12.03 -5.57 16.31
N PRO A 506 12.01 -5.61 17.66
CA PRO A 506 11.91 -4.46 18.55
C PRO A 506 13.24 -3.79 18.89
N THR A 507 14.40 -4.38 18.53
CA THR A 507 15.74 -3.89 18.90
C THR A 507 15.94 -2.39 18.65
N VAL A 508 15.58 -1.92 17.45
CA VAL A 508 15.73 -0.49 17.10
C VAL A 508 14.76 0.44 17.86
N ASP A 509 13.63 -0.09 18.36
CA ASP A 509 12.63 0.69 19.11
C ASP A 509 13.12 1.07 20.51
N GLU A 510 14.11 0.33 21.04
CA GLU A 510 14.73 0.56 22.35
C GLU A 510 15.81 1.65 22.31
N ILE A 511 16.28 2.04 21.12
CA ILE A 511 17.31 3.05 20.95
C ILE A 511 16.73 4.44 21.16
N VAL A 512 17.20 5.11 22.21
CA VAL A 512 16.86 6.50 22.56
C VAL A 512 17.95 7.43 22.08
N LEU A 513 17.58 8.49 21.36
CA LEU A 513 18.50 9.54 20.95
C LEU A 513 18.39 10.75 21.87
N LYS A 514 19.49 11.50 22.00
CA LYS A 514 19.49 12.81 22.66
C LYS A 514 19.06 13.89 21.67
N CYS A 515 17.99 14.62 21.99
CA CYS A 515 17.52 15.73 21.15
C CYS A 515 18.51 16.89 21.17
N GLU A 516 19.03 17.26 20.00
CA GLU A 516 20.00 18.36 19.84
C GLU A 516 19.42 19.73 20.24
N LYS A 517 18.10 19.92 20.09
CA LYS A 517 17.43 21.21 20.34
C LYS A 517 17.16 21.50 21.82
N CYS A 518 16.74 20.49 22.59
CA CYS A 518 16.29 20.70 23.97
C CYS A 518 16.89 19.74 24.99
N GLY A 519 17.79 18.85 24.56
CA GLY A 519 18.44 17.83 25.39
C GLY A 519 17.53 16.69 25.86
N GLY A 520 16.23 16.71 25.51
CA GLY A 520 15.28 15.66 25.90
C GLY A 520 15.44 14.37 25.10
N GLU A 521 14.75 13.31 25.53
CA GLU A 521 14.77 12.02 24.86
C GLU A 521 13.92 12.03 23.57
N ALA A 522 14.46 11.45 22.51
CA ALA A 522 13.74 11.16 21.28
C ALA A 522 13.61 9.65 21.11
N LYS A 523 12.40 9.20 20.75
CA LYS A 523 12.09 7.79 20.46
C LYS A 523 11.67 7.64 19.01
N ARG A 524 12.00 6.50 18.40
CA ARG A 524 11.60 6.18 17.04
C ARG A 524 10.07 6.17 16.91
N VAL A 525 9.55 6.57 15.76
CA VAL A 525 8.17 6.24 15.37
C VAL A 525 8.03 4.70 15.26
N PRO A 526 6.88 4.09 15.59
CA PRO A 526 6.76 2.63 15.61
C PRO A 526 6.69 2.01 14.20
N ASP A 527 6.39 2.82 13.18
CA ASP A 527 6.15 2.41 11.81
C ASP A 527 7.34 1.68 11.14
N VAL A 528 7.01 0.75 10.24
CA VAL A 528 7.94 0.17 9.27
C VAL A 528 7.62 0.69 7.86
N CYS A 529 8.52 0.49 6.91
CA CYS A 529 8.34 0.95 5.53
C CYS A 529 7.46 -0.02 4.73
N ASP A 530 6.84 0.49 3.67
CA ASP A 530 6.21 -0.33 2.62
C ASP A 530 7.23 -1.28 1.97
N VAL A 531 6.88 -2.55 1.78
CA VAL A 531 7.78 -3.56 1.19
C VAL A 531 8.16 -3.24 -0.27
N TRP A 532 7.32 -2.50 -0.99
CA TRP A 532 7.64 -2.04 -2.34
C TRP A 532 8.81 -1.05 -2.37
N PHE A 533 9.10 -0.37 -1.25
CA PHE A 533 10.28 0.47 -1.10
C PHE A 533 11.55 -0.37 -0.99
N ASP A 534 11.50 -1.47 -0.22
CA ASP A 534 12.63 -2.36 -0.06
C ASP A 534 13.08 -2.94 -1.41
N SER A 535 12.11 -3.42 -2.21
CA SER A 535 12.38 -3.92 -3.56
C SER A 535 12.73 -2.81 -4.56
N GLY A 536 12.15 -1.62 -4.45
CA GLY A 536 12.48 -0.46 -5.29
C GLY A 536 13.91 0.07 -5.08
N CYS A 537 14.45 -0.05 -3.86
CA CYS A 537 15.82 0.38 -3.52
C CYS A 537 16.91 -0.64 -3.89
N MET A 538 16.53 -1.81 -4.41
CA MET A 538 17.42 -2.89 -4.79
C MET A 538 18.63 -2.48 -5.65
N PRO A 539 18.53 -1.55 -6.63
CA PRO A 539 19.68 -1.15 -7.44
C PRO A 539 20.86 -0.64 -6.60
N TYR A 540 20.60 0.00 -5.47
CA TYR A 540 21.61 0.59 -4.59
C TYR A 540 21.90 -0.33 -3.40
N ALA A 541 20.85 -0.83 -2.75
CA ALA A 541 20.94 -1.52 -1.48
C ALA A 541 21.65 -2.89 -1.57
N GLN A 542 21.55 -3.57 -2.71
CA GLN A 542 22.26 -4.84 -2.93
C GLN A 542 23.80 -4.70 -2.92
N TRP A 543 24.31 -3.47 -3.02
CA TRP A 543 25.73 -3.12 -3.05
C TRP A 543 26.19 -2.37 -1.81
N HIS A 544 25.31 -2.23 -0.80
CA HIS A 544 25.58 -1.41 0.38
C HIS A 544 25.91 0.06 0.04
N TYR A 545 25.36 0.58 -1.08
CA TYR A 545 25.58 1.96 -1.50
C TYR A 545 24.82 2.92 -0.57
N PRO A 546 25.44 4.03 -0.12
CA PRO A 546 26.70 4.62 -0.57
C PRO A 546 27.92 4.26 0.30
N PHE A 547 27.77 3.35 1.25
CA PHE A 547 28.81 3.03 2.23
C PHE A 547 29.94 2.22 1.58
N GLU A 548 29.60 1.30 0.69
CA GLU A 548 30.53 0.46 -0.05
C GLU A 548 30.21 0.42 -1.55
N ASN A 549 31.11 -0.19 -2.33
CA ASN A 549 30.91 -0.55 -3.74
C ASN A 549 30.44 0.60 -4.64
N LYS A 550 30.84 1.84 -4.36
CA LYS A 550 30.42 3.04 -5.11
C LYS A 550 30.58 2.91 -6.63
N ALA A 551 31.65 2.27 -7.11
CA ALA A 551 31.88 2.03 -8.53
C ALA A 551 30.78 1.21 -9.24
N LYS A 552 29.97 0.44 -8.49
CA LYS A 552 28.79 -0.25 -9.03
C LYS A 552 27.71 0.74 -9.49
N ILE A 553 27.61 1.90 -8.83
CA ILE A 553 26.55 2.88 -9.06
C ILE A 553 27.09 4.14 -9.75
N ASP A 554 28.15 4.72 -9.18
CA ASP A 554 28.76 5.95 -9.65
C ASP A 554 29.56 5.70 -10.93
N PRO A 555 29.42 6.57 -11.94
CA PRO A 555 30.25 6.47 -13.14
C PRO A 555 31.72 6.75 -12.81
N PRO A 556 32.67 6.12 -13.51
CA PRO A 556 34.08 6.46 -13.39
C PRO A 556 34.31 7.94 -13.73
N SER A 557 35.29 8.57 -13.06
CA SER A 557 35.57 10.02 -13.14
C SER A 557 35.46 10.61 -14.56
N PRO A 558 34.92 11.83 -14.75
CA PRO A 558 34.78 12.49 -16.05
C PRO A 558 36.08 12.64 -16.86
N ARG A 559 37.26 12.51 -16.22
CA ARG A 559 38.57 12.54 -16.88
C ARG A 559 38.92 11.23 -17.60
N LEU A 560 38.22 10.13 -17.29
CA LEU A 560 38.28 8.87 -18.01
C LEU A 560 37.18 8.90 -19.07
N ARG A 561 37.52 8.55 -20.33
CA ARG A 561 36.54 8.40 -21.42
C ARG A 561 35.61 7.21 -21.10
N GLY A 562 34.62 7.42 -20.24
CA GLY A 562 33.67 6.40 -19.77
C GLY A 562 32.28 6.55 -20.43
N THR A 563 31.43 5.54 -20.22
CA THR A 563 30.05 5.45 -20.75
C THR A 563 29.06 6.39 -20.05
N GLY A 564 29.49 7.11 -19.01
CA GLY A 564 28.60 7.88 -18.12
C GLY A 564 27.73 7.02 -17.20
N LYS A 565 28.02 5.72 -17.08
CA LYS A 565 27.31 4.75 -16.23
C LYS A 565 28.26 4.12 -15.19
N GLY A 566 27.73 3.70 -14.04
CA GLY A 566 28.42 2.79 -13.13
C GLY A 566 28.48 1.37 -13.69
N GLU A 567 29.19 0.46 -13.02
CA GLU A 567 29.33 -0.92 -13.51
C GLU A 567 28.00 -1.70 -13.54
N ALA A 568 27.05 -1.34 -12.67
CA ALA A 568 25.78 -2.02 -12.43
C ALA A 568 24.57 -1.06 -12.34
N TYR A 569 24.72 0.21 -12.76
CA TYR A 569 23.63 1.18 -12.83
C TYR A 569 23.89 2.23 -13.92
N PRO A 570 22.87 2.67 -14.68
CA PRO A 570 21.49 2.15 -14.72
C PRO A 570 21.39 0.78 -15.42
N ALA A 571 20.33 0.02 -15.10
CA ALA A 571 20.05 -1.25 -15.77
C ALA A 571 19.75 -1.08 -17.25
N ASP A 572 20.15 -2.08 -18.05
CA ASP A 572 19.83 -2.16 -19.47
C ASP A 572 18.59 -3.04 -19.74
N TYR A 573 18.23 -3.94 -18.80
CA TYR A 573 17.08 -4.83 -18.95
C TYR A 573 16.48 -5.30 -17.63
N ILE A 574 15.15 -5.28 -17.56
CA ILE A 574 14.30 -5.94 -16.57
C ILE A 574 13.12 -6.58 -17.29
N SER A 575 12.53 -7.62 -16.69
CA SER A 575 11.35 -8.27 -17.24
C SER A 575 10.55 -8.89 -16.11
N GLU A 576 9.35 -8.39 -15.85
CA GLU A 576 8.39 -8.96 -14.90
C GLU A 576 6.98 -8.94 -15.51
N ALA A 577 6.03 -9.56 -14.82
CA ALA A 577 4.64 -9.58 -15.24
C ALA A 577 3.98 -8.19 -15.18
N ILE A 578 2.87 -8.06 -15.92
CA ILE A 578 2.19 -6.77 -16.17
C ILE A 578 1.65 -6.08 -14.91
N ASP A 579 1.38 -6.83 -13.85
CA ASP A 579 0.99 -6.34 -12.53
C ASP A 579 2.08 -5.45 -11.89
N GLN A 580 3.35 -5.62 -12.28
CA GLN A 580 4.45 -4.80 -11.77
C GLN A 580 4.40 -3.33 -12.22
N THR A 581 3.53 -2.99 -13.17
CA THR A 581 3.14 -1.58 -13.45
C THR A 581 2.48 -0.88 -12.24
N ARG A 582 2.09 -1.63 -11.20
CA ARG A 582 1.60 -1.16 -9.90
C ARG A 582 2.41 -1.75 -8.74
N GLY A 583 3.66 -2.12 -8.99
CA GLY A 583 4.55 -2.71 -7.99
C GLY A 583 5.97 -2.26 -8.27
N TRP A 584 6.86 -3.21 -8.56
CA TRP A 584 8.28 -2.98 -8.65
C TRP A 584 8.67 -1.97 -9.74
N PHE A 585 8.01 -1.97 -10.92
CA PHE A 585 8.35 -0.97 -11.96
C PHE A 585 8.06 0.46 -11.52
N TYR A 586 7.00 0.66 -10.73
CA TYR A 586 6.65 1.97 -10.21
C TYR A 586 7.64 2.45 -9.14
N THR A 587 8.06 1.57 -8.23
CA THR A 587 8.97 1.97 -7.14
C THR A 587 10.44 1.97 -7.53
N LEU A 588 10.80 1.31 -8.64
CA LEU A 588 12.13 1.34 -9.24
C LEU A 588 12.39 2.65 -10.01
N LEU A 589 11.35 3.24 -10.61
CA LEU A 589 11.40 4.52 -11.34
C LEU A 589 11.42 5.71 -10.38
#